data_AF-F7HK78-F1
#
_entry.id   AF-F7HK78-F1
#
_cell.length_a   1.000
_cell.length_b   1.000
_cell.length_c   1.000
_cell.angle_alpha   90.00
_cell.angle_beta   90.00
_cell.angle_gamma   90.00
#
_symmetry.space_group_name_H-M   'P 1'
#
loop_
_entity.id
_entity.type
_entity.pdbx_description
1 polymer ?
#
loop_
_entity_poly.entity_id
_entity_poly.type
_entity_poly.pdbx_seq_one_letter_code
_entity_poly.pdbx_strand_id
1 'polypeptide(L)'
;MVPRRNPEPLRFLPDESRSLPPPKLTDPRLLYVGFLGYCAGLVDNFIHRRPIRSAGLHRHLLYITAFYFVGYYLVKREDYTYAVRDREMFGYMKLHPEDFPEKEKKTYAEIFEKFHPIR
;
A
#
# COMPACT_ATOMS: atom_id res chain seq x y z
N MET A 1 2.08 14.85 -6.21
CA MET A 1 0.73 14.61 -6.75
C MET A 1 -0.27 15.15 -5.75
N VAL A 2 -0.62 16.45 -5.79
CA VAL A 2 -1.92 16.86 -5.27
C VAL A 2 -2.87 16.34 -6.34
N PRO A 3 -3.54 15.19 -6.13
CA PRO A 3 -4.33 14.60 -7.18
C PRO A 3 -5.44 15.60 -7.50
N ARG A 4 -6.04 15.50 -8.69
CA ARG A 4 -7.32 16.12 -8.97
C ARG A 4 -8.15 16.10 -7.69
N ARG A 5 -8.44 17.30 -7.16
CA ARG A 5 -9.37 17.47 -6.06
C ARG A 5 -10.59 16.69 -6.50
N ASN A 6 -10.81 15.55 -5.84
CA ASN A 6 -11.97 14.72 -6.11
C ASN A 6 -13.15 15.69 -6.18
N PRO A 7 -13.97 15.71 -7.25
CA PRO A 7 -15.04 16.69 -7.38
C PRO A 7 -15.95 16.68 -6.14
N GLU A 8 -15.95 15.57 -5.40
CA GLU A 8 -16.51 15.43 -4.07
C GLU A 8 -15.42 15.47 -2.97
N PRO A 9 -15.23 16.60 -2.27
CA PRO A 9 -14.29 16.67 -1.17
C PRO A 9 -14.70 15.73 -0.01
N LEU A 10 -13.71 15.26 0.77
CA LEU A 10 -13.87 14.43 1.98
C LEU A 10 -14.37 12.99 1.79
N ARG A 11 -14.59 12.53 0.55
CA ARG A 11 -14.97 11.14 0.30
C ARG A 11 -13.76 10.20 0.46
N PHE A 12 -13.76 9.40 1.54
CA PHE A 12 -12.64 8.49 1.86
C PHE A 12 -12.41 7.42 0.78
N LEU A 13 -13.49 6.80 0.30
CA LEU A 13 -13.49 5.85 -0.81
C LEU A 13 -14.60 6.25 -1.80
N PRO A 14 -14.26 6.69 -3.03
CA PRO A 14 -15.25 7.03 -4.05
C PRO A 14 -15.91 5.77 -4.64
N ASP A 15 -17.06 5.91 -5.30
CA ASP A 15 -17.78 4.76 -5.87
C ASP A 15 -16.97 4.03 -6.93
N GLU A 16 -16.11 4.74 -7.67
CA GLU A 16 -15.18 4.15 -8.62
C GLU A 16 -14.27 3.11 -7.96
N SER A 17 -13.89 3.28 -6.68
CA SER A 17 -13.05 2.32 -5.96
C SER A 17 -13.68 0.93 -5.82
N ARG A 18 -15.00 0.80 -6.01
CA ARG A 18 -15.71 -0.49 -5.99
C ARG A 18 -15.40 -1.36 -7.21
N SER A 19 -14.86 -0.76 -8.28
CA SER A 19 -14.41 -1.49 -9.47
C SER A 19 -13.09 -2.25 -9.23
N LEU A 20 -12.32 -1.85 -8.20
CA LEU A 20 -11.07 -2.51 -7.86
C LEU A 20 -11.31 -3.76 -7.03
N PRO A 21 -10.51 -4.82 -7.22
CA PRO A 21 -10.59 -6.00 -6.37
C PRO A 21 -10.25 -5.62 -4.93
N PRO A 22 -11.10 -5.95 -3.94
CA PRO A 22 -10.82 -5.62 -2.55
C PRO A 22 -9.66 -6.47 -2.00
N PRO A 23 -8.94 -5.98 -0.98
CA PRO A 23 -7.90 -6.76 -0.33
C PRO A 23 -8.50 -8.02 0.30
N LYS A 24 -7.79 -9.13 0.18
CA LYS A 24 -8.18 -10.41 0.79
C LYS A 24 -8.01 -10.31 2.31
N LEU A 25 -8.81 -11.05 3.06
CA LEU A 25 -8.67 -11.11 4.53
C LEU A 25 -7.31 -11.70 4.97
N THR A 26 -6.68 -12.50 4.11
CA THR A 26 -5.36 -13.09 4.31
C THR A 26 -4.23 -12.28 3.66
N ASP A 27 -4.46 -11.03 3.25
CA ASP A 27 -3.41 -10.17 2.71
C ASP A 27 -2.29 -9.99 3.76
N PRO A 28 -1.02 -10.25 3.41
CA PRO A 28 0.10 -10.11 4.35
C PRO A 28 0.21 -8.70 4.94
N ARG A 29 -0.16 -7.65 4.19
CA ARG A 29 -0.19 -6.26 4.69
C ARG A 29 -1.16 -6.13 5.86
N LEU A 30 -2.34 -6.72 5.71
CA LEU A 30 -3.41 -6.68 6.70
C LEU A 30 -3.07 -7.53 7.94
N LEU A 31 -2.48 -8.70 7.73
CA LEU A 31 -1.96 -9.55 8.81
C LEU A 31 -0.87 -8.82 9.61
N TYR A 32 0.02 -8.11 8.93
CA TYR A 32 1.05 -7.31 9.58
C TYR A 32 0.44 -6.17 10.41
N VAL A 33 -0.58 -5.47 9.91
CA VAL A 33 -1.29 -4.44 10.68
C VAL A 33 -1.99 -5.03 11.91
N GLY A 34 -2.60 -6.22 11.78
CA GLY A 34 -3.16 -6.94 12.93
C GLY A 34 -2.07 -7.31 13.96
N PHE A 35 -0.89 -7.72 13.50
CA PHE A 35 0.26 -7.98 14.36
C PHE A 35 0.76 -6.70 15.07
N LEU A 36 0.75 -5.54 14.41
CA LEU A 36 1.03 -4.26 15.06
C LEU A 36 0.03 -3.97 16.19
N GLY A 37 -1.25 -4.31 16.00
CA GLY A 37 -2.27 -4.22 17.06
C GLY A 37 -1.94 -5.11 18.27
N TYR A 38 -1.46 -6.33 18.04
CA TYR A 38 -0.98 -7.20 19.11
C TYR A 38 0.23 -6.58 19.85
N CYS A 39 1.22 -6.08 19.11
CA CYS A 39 2.37 -5.38 19.69
C CYS A 39 1.95 -4.15 20.51
N ALA A 40 0.95 -3.39 20.04
CA ALA A 40 0.40 -2.26 20.79
C ALA A 40 -0.19 -2.69 22.14
N GLY A 41 -0.91 -3.83 22.17
CA GLY A 41 -1.41 -4.41 23.42
C GLY A 41 -0.31 -4.85 24.38
N LEU A 42 0.80 -5.40 23.87
CA LEU A 42 1.96 -5.76 24.69
C LEU A 42 2.64 -4.51 25.29
N VAL A 43 2.78 -3.46 24.49
CA VAL A 43 3.36 -2.17 24.92
C VAL A 43 2.45 -1.51 25.97
N ASP A 44 1.13 -1.55 25.79
CA ASP A 44 0.17 -1.01 26.77
C ASP A 44 0.33 -1.69 28.13
N ASN A 45 0.44 -3.03 28.15
CA ASN A 45 0.68 -3.77 29.39
C ASN A 45 2.06 -3.47 30.00
N PHE A 46 3.09 -3.26 29.18
CA PHE A 46 4.43 -2.90 29.63
C PHE A 46 4.44 -1.52 30.32
N ILE A 47 3.80 -0.50 29.72
CA ILE A 47 3.70 0.86 30.30
C ILE A 47 2.99 0.81 31.66
N HIS A 48 1.92 0.02 31.77
CA HIS A 48 1.14 -0.10 32.99
C HIS A 48 1.72 -1.07 34.04
N ARG A 49 2.94 -1.60 33.83
CA ARG A 49 3.61 -2.57 34.72
C ARG A 49 2.76 -3.80 35.03
N ARG A 50 1.95 -4.24 34.06
CA ARG A 50 1.11 -5.45 34.14
C ARG A 50 1.86 -6.65 33.53
N PRO A 51 1.52 -7.90 33.87
CA PRO A 51 2.14 -9.05 33.24
C PRO A 51 1.80 -9.08 31.74
N ILE A 52 2.84 -8.91 30.91
CA ILE A 52 2.75 -8.59 29.47
C ILE A 52 1.81 -9.53 28.70
N ARG A 53 1.97 -10.84 28.90
CA ARG A 53 1.26 -11.89 28.15
C ARG A 53 -0.08 -12.33 28.76
N SER A 54 -0.25 -12.13 30.06
CA SER A 54 -1.37 -12.74 30.81
C SER A 54 -2.47 -11.73 31.14
N ALA A 55 -2.13 -10.45 31.29
CA ALA A 55 -3.10 -9.42 31.59
C ALA A 55 -3.89 -9.00 30.34
N GLY A 56 -5.21 -8.96 30.47
CA GLY A 56 -6.08 -8.22 29.55
C GLY A 56 -6.23 -8.84 28.15
N LEU A 57 -6.48 -10.15 28.06
CA LEU A 57 -6.71 -10.83 26.77
C LEU A 57 -7.82 -10.16 25.92
N HIS A 58 -8.87 -9.66 26.57
CA HIS A 58 -9.94 -8.89 25.92
C HIS A 58 -9.42 -7.59 25.29
N ARG A 59 -8.42 -6.93 25.89
CA ARG A 59 -7.78 -5.73 25.34
C ARG A 59 -6.90 -6.07 24.15
N HIS A 60 -6.12 -7.14 24.23
CA HIS A 60 -5.33 -7.64 23.09
C HIS A 60 -6.22 -7.94 21.88
N LEU A 61 -7.33 -8.64 22.10
CA LEU A 61 -8.31 -8.93 21.05
C LEU A 61 -8.91 -7.64 20.48
N LEU A 62 -9.25 -6.67 21.33
CA LEU A 62 -9.73 -5.35 20.89
C LEU A 62 -8.68 -4.63 20.04
N TYR A 63 -7.42 -4.54 20.47
CA TYR A 63 -6.38 -3.87 19.70
C TYR A 63 -6.15 -4.53 18.34
N ILE A 64 -6.08 -5.86 18.28
CA ILE A 64 -5.93 -6.59 17.02
C ILE A 64 -7.11 -6.32 16.08
N THR A 65 -8.35 -6.45 16.57
CA THR A 65 -9.55 -6.26 15.75
C THR A 65 -9.70 -4.81 15.28
N ALA A 66 -9.40 -3.83 16.13
CA ALA A 66 -9.43 -2.41 15.78
C ALA A 66 -8.38 -2.06 14.70
N PHE A 67 -7.14 -2.51 14.88
CA PHE A 67 -6.08 -2.29 13.89
C PHE A 67 -6.39 -3.00 12.58
N TYR A 68 -6.89 -4.23 12.63
CA TYR A 68 -7.27 -4.97 11.44
C TYR A 68 -8.41 -4.26 10.68
N PHE A 69 -9.44 -3.79 11.39
CA PHE A 69 -10.57 -3.08 10.79
C PHE A 69 -10.11 -1.77 10.12
N VAL A 70 -9.37 -0.93 10.83
CA VAL A 70 -8.86 0.33 10.27
C VAL A 70 -7.89 0.06 9.12
N GLY A 71 -6.98 -0.90 9.30
CA GLY A 71 -6.01 -1.34 8.31
C GLY A 71 -6.65 -1.78 7.00
N TYR A 72 -7.78 -2.51 7.07
CA TYR A 72 -8.51 -2.94 5.88
C TYR A 72 -8.93 -1.76 4.99
N TYR A 73 -9.50 -0.71 5.59
CA TYR A 73 -9.92 0.48 4.84
C TYR A 73 -8.73 1.31 4.36
N LEU A 74 -7.63 1.36 5.11
CA LEU A 74 -6.40 2.04 4.70
C LEU A 74 -5.77 1.37 3.48
N VAL A 75 -5.62 0.03 3.49
CA VAL A 75 -5.09 -0.73 2.35
C VAL A 75 -5.98 -0.55 1.13
N LYS A 76 -7.31 -0.61 1.31
CA LYS A 76 -8.26 -0.36 0.20
C LYS A 76 -8.10 1.04 -0.41
N ARG A 77 -7.83 2.06 0.42
CA ARG A 77 -7.58 3.43 -0.06
C ARG A 77 -6.22 3.57 -0.72
N GLU A 78 -5.21 2.89 -0.20
CA GLU A 78 -3.87 2.82 -0.79
C GLU A 78 -3.95 2.25 -2.22
N ASP A 79 -4.56 1.08 -2.38
CA ASP A 79 -4.74 0.40 -3.67
C ASP A 79 -5.50 1.31 -4.67
N TYR A 80 -6.54 2.01 -4.21
CA TYR A 80 -7.25 3.00 -5.03
C TYR A 80 -6.36 4.16 -5.47
N THR A 81 -5.53 4.70 -4.58
CA THR A 81 -4.66 5.84 -4.88
C THR A 81 -3.63 5.47 -5.94
N TYR A 82 -3.04 4.28 -5.83
CA TYR A 82 -2.10 3.78 -6.84
C TYR A 82 -2.78 3.47 -8.17
N ALA A 83 -3.99 2.90 -8.16
CA ALA A 83 -4.76 2.68 -9.38
C ALA A 83 -5.08 3.99 -10.12
N VAL A 84 -5.45 5.05 -9.40
CA VAL A 84 -5.68 6.38 -9.99
C VAL A 84 -4.39 6.94 -10.59
N ARG A 85 -3.27 6.84 -9.86
CA ARG A 85 -1.96 7.28 -10.35
C ARG A 85 -1.60 6.60 -11.67
N ASP A 86 -1.74 5.29 -11.73
CA ASP A 86 -1.37 4.51 -12.91
C ASP A 86 -2.32 4.80 -14.08
N ARG A 87 -3.63 4.96 -13.82
CA ARG A 87 -4.61 5.41 -14.82
C ARG A 87 -4.25 6.77 -15.41
N GLU A 88 -3.85 7.73 -14.58
CA GLU A 88 -3.45 9.07 -15.04
C GLU A 88 -2.16 9.02 -15.84
N MET A 89 -1.17 8.27 -15.39
CA MET A 89 0.11 8.08 -16.09
C MET A 89 -0.11 7.49 -17.49
N PHE A 90 -0.86 6.37 -17.59
CA PHE A 90 -1.16 5.77 -18.89
C PHE A 90 -2.04 6.65 -19.78
N GLY A 91 -3.00 7.37 -19.17
CA GLY A 91 -3.81 8.35 -19.89
C GLY A 91 -2.97 9.46 -20.49
N TYR A 92 -2.00 9.99 -19.74
CA TYR A 92 -1.09 11.03 -20.21
C TYR A 92 -0.19 10.54 -21.35
N MET A 93 0.42 9.36 -21.19
CA MET A 93 1.26 8.74 -22.23
C MET A 93 0.50 8.49 -23.53
N LYS A 94 -0.77 8.10 -23.44
CA LYS A 94 -1.62 7.88 -24.61
C LYS A 94 -2.00 9.18 -25.34
N LEU A 95 -2.11 10.29 -24.61
CA LEU A 95 -2.44 11.60 -25.17
C LEU A 95 -1.23 12.27 -25.83
N HIS A 96 -0.01 11.97 -25.39
CA HIS A 96 1.24 12.57 -25.87
C HIS A 96 2.22 11.50 -26.37
N PRO A 97 1.91 10.75 -27.45
CA PRO A 97 2.83 9.76 -27.99
C PRO A 97 4.18 10.36 -28.47
N GLU A 98 4.20 11.65 -28.82
CA GLU A 98 5.40 12.39 -29.23
C GLU A 98 6.45 12.55 -28.11
N ASP A 99 6.00 12.67 -26.86
CA ASP A 99 6.88 12.78 -25.69
C ASP A 99 7.48 11.41 -25.31
N PHE A 100 6.80 10.32 -25.70
CA PHE A 100 7.16 8.94 -25.36
C PHE A 100 7.38 8.07 -26.60
N PRO A 101 8.35 8.40 -27.48
CA PRO A 101 8.64 7.58 -28.64
C PRO A 101 9.15 6.20 -28.22
N GLU A 102 8.66 5.14 -28.87
CA GLU A 102 9.17 3.78 -28.66
C GLU A 102 10.60 3.69 -29.19
N LYS A 103 11.56 3.55 -28.27
CA LYS A 103 12.98 3.39 -28.62
C LYS A 103 13.22 1.96 -29.11
N GLU A 104 13.92 1.83 -30.23
CA GLU A 104 14.39 0.54 -30.72
C GLU A 104 15.25 -0.16 -29.66
N LYS A 105 14.82 -1.36 -29.26
CA LYS A 105 15.52 -2.17 -28.26
C LYS A 105 16.67 -2.91 -28.93
N LYS A 106 17.88 -2.36 -28.84
CA LYS A 106 19.11 -3.00 -29.33
C LYS A 106 19.44 -4.23 -28.49
N THR A 107 19.91 -5.29 -29.13
CA THR A 107 20.33 -6.51 -28.44
C THR A 107 21.73 -6.33 -27.84
N TYR A 108 22.07 -7.13 -26.81
CA TYR A 108 23.42 -7.13 -26.21
C TYR A 108 24.53 -7.51 -27.20
N ALA A 109 24.19 -8.07 -28.36
CA ALA A 109 25.14 -8.30 -29.44
C ALA A 109 25.64 -6.98 -30.08
N GLU A 110 24.82 -5.94 -30.06
CA GLU A 110 25.13 -4.62 -30.61
C GLU A 110 25.69 -3.64 -29.56
N ILE A 111 25.51 -3.94 -28.27
CA ILE A 111 25.89 -3.08 -27.16
C ILE A 111 27.23 -3.57 -26.59
N PHE A 112 28.29 -2.77 -26.74
CA PHE A 112 29.58 -3.07 -26.13
C PHE A 112 29.75 -2.36 -24.80
N GLU A 113 29.59 -3.09 -23.69
CA GLU A 113 29.84 -2.58 -22.35
C GLU A 113 31.32 -2.72 -21.97
N LYS A 114 31.84 -1.73 -21.24
CA LYS A 114 33.21 -1.76 -20.74
C LYS A 114 33.32 -2.73 -19.58
N PHE A 115 34.03 -3.84 -19.77
CA PHE A 115 34.29 -4.81 -18.69
C PHE A 115 35.33 -4.26 -17.69
N HIS A 116 34.94 -4.20 -16.42
CA HIS A 116 35.82 -3.81 -15.30
C HIS A 116 36.12 -5.04 -14.43
N PRO A 117 37.25 -5.73 -14.62
CA PRO A 117 37.60 -6.90 -13.81
C PRO A 117 37.89 -6.49 -12.37
N ILE A 118 37.41 -7.28 -11.42
CA ILE A 118 37.78 -7.18 -10.00
C ILE A 118 39.17 -7.81 -9.84
N ARG A 119 40.14 -7.02 -9.38
CA ARG A 119 41.53 -7.44 -9.12
C ARG A 119 41.84 -7.28 -7.65
#